data_AF-A0A8A0RQ28-F1
#
_entry.id   AF-A0A8A0RQ28-F1
#
_cell.length_a   1.000
_cell.length_b   1.000
_cell.length_c   1.000
_cell.angle_alpha   90.00
_cell.angle_beta   90.00
_cell.angle_gamma   90.00
#
_symmetry.space_group_name_H-M   'P 1'
#
loop_
_entity.id
_entity.type
_entity.pdbx_description
1 polymer ?
#
loop_
_entity_poly.entity_id
_entity_poly.type
_entity_poly.pdbx_seq_one_letter_code
_entity_poly.pdbx_strand_id
1 'polypeptide(L)' 'MQKVKCPKCGNAENFSLTLRYLRLAVTYKQDKGYYSAMWEEGEPDVAYCACCHTELDPEDVSYLYSNSNIE' A
#
# COMPACT_ATOMS: atom_id res chain seq x y z
N MET A 1 -16.83 4.14 9.53
CA MET A 1 -16.03 3.06 8.90
C MET A 1 -16.35 3.07 7.41
N GLN A 2 -15.40 3.49 6.57
CA GLN A 2 -15.53 3.34 5.12
C GLN A 2 -15.54 1.84 4.79
N LYS A 3 -16.46 1.39 3.93
CA LYS A 3 -16.50 0.00 3.45
C LYS A 3 -16.16 0.03 1.96
N VAL A 4 -14.94 -0.38 1.61
CA VAL A 4 -14.53 -0.48 0.20
C VAL A 4 -15.28 -1.62 -0.47
N LYS A 5 -15.87 -1.35 -1.63
CA LYS A 5 -16.52 -2.34 -2.48
C LYS A 5 -16.07 -2.15 -3.91
N CYS A 6 -15.82 -3.24 -4.61
CA CYS A 6 -15.54 -3.17 -6.03
C CYS A 6 -16.72 -2.50 -6.77
N PRO A 7 -16.48 -1.42 -7.54
CA PRO A 7 -17.56 -0.72 -8.24
C PRO A 7 -18.19 -1.56 -9.35
N LYS A 8 -17.49 -2.57 -9.87
CA LYS A 8 -17.96 -3.43 -10.96
C LYS A 8 -18.79 -4.62 -10.49
N CYS A 9 -18.38 -5.31 -9.43
CA CYS A 9 -19.00 -6.57 -9.00
C CYS A 9 -19.55 -6.55 -7.57
N GLY A 10 -19.36 -5.46 -6.82
CA GLY A 10 -19.84 -5.32 -5.44
C GLY A 10 -19.07 -6.14 -4.39
N ASN A 11 -18.05 -6.91 -4.79
CA ASN A 11 -17.17 -7.63 -3.86
C ASN A 11 -16.59 -6.68 -2.80
N ALA A 12 -16.67 -7.08 -1.54
CA ALA A 12 -16.25 -6.29 -0.39
C ALA A 12 -15.23 -7.03 0.49
N GLU A 13 -14.82 -8.24 0.09
CA GLU A 13 -14.10 -9.16 0.97
C GLU A 13 -12.66 -9.38 0.52
N ASN A 14 -12.43 -9.50 -0.79
CA ASN A 14 -11.13 -9.95 -1.33
C ASN A 14 -10.55 -8.96 -2.36
N PHE A 15 -9.48 -8.28 -1.99
CA PHE A 15 -8.74 -7.36 -2.88
C PHE A 15 -7.27 -7.78 -2.97
N SER A 16 -6.64 -7.51 -4.11
CA SER A 16 -5.21 -7.71 -4.33
C SER A 16 -4.51 -6.36 -4.38
N LEU A 17 -3.54 -6.15 -3.50
CA LEU A 17 -2.73 -4.93 -3.43
C LEU A 17 -1.38 -5.18 -4.12
N THR A 18 -0.97 -4.28 -5.01
CA THR A 18 0.38 -4.27 -5.57
C THR A 18 1.16 -3.13 -4.95
N LEU A 19 2.17 -3.46 -4.14
CA LEU A 19 3.13 -2.49 -3.63
C LEU A 19 4.25 -2.35 -4.64
N ARG A 20 4.47 -1.12 -5.08
CA ARG A 20 5.52 -0.81 -6.04
C ARG A 20 6.53 0.03 -5.27
N TYR A 21 7.75 -0.48 -5.22
CA TYR A 21 8.97 0.16 -4.74
C TYR A 21 9.23 0.12 -3.23
N LEU A 22 10.27 -0.63 -2.85
CA LEU A 22 10.99 -0.42 -1.60
C LEU A 22 11.59 1.00 -1.62
N ARG A 23 11.31 1.80 -0.61
CA ARG A 23 11.92 3.12 -0.46
C ARG A 23 13.19 3.00 0.37
N LEU A 24 14.33 3.46 -0.14
CA LEU A 24 15.55 3.56 0.67
C LEU A 24 15.50 4.87 1.46
N ALA A 25 15.20 4.80 2.76
CA ALA A 25 15.33 5.93 3.66
C ALA A 25 16.77 6.03 4.16
N VAL A 26 17.41 7.20 3.96
CA VAL A 26 18.76 7.47 4.41
C VAL A 26 18.74 8.63 5.41
N THR A 27 19.21 8.39 6.63
CA THR A 27 19.32 9.40 7.70
C THR A 27 20.78 9.66 8.02
N TYR A 28 21.20 10.92 7.98
CA TYR A 28 22.52 11.32 8.44
C TYR A 28 22.54 11.48 9.96
N LYS A 29 23.42 10.76 10.66
CA LYS A 29 23.60 10.86 12.11
C LYS A 29 24.79 11.77 12.40
N GLN A 30 24.51 13.07 12.53
CA GLN A 30 25.51 14.12 12.78
C GLN A 30 26.38 13.84 14.02
N ASP A 31 25.79 13.27 15.06
CA ASP A 31 26.44 12.90 16.33
C ASP A 31 27.46 11.75 16.18
N LYS A 32 27.32 10.95 15.12
CA LYS A 32 28.18 9.78 14.87
C LYS A 32 29.00 9.85 13.58
N GLY A 33 28.78 10.90 12.77
CA GLY A 33 29.53 11.13 11.53
C GLY A 33 29.28 10.10 10.43
N TYR A 34 28.15 9.40 10.42
CA TYR A 34 27.83 8.41 9.37
C TYR A 34 26.36 8.45 8.93
N TYR A 35 26.09 7.91 7.74
CA TYR A 35 24.73 7.73 7.20
C TYR A 35 24.17 6.35 7.59
N SER A 36 22.95 6.33 8.11
CA SER A 36 22.17 5.12 8.34
C SER A 36 21.18 4.97 7.20
N ALA A 37 21.10 3.79 6.57
CA ALA A 37 20.14 3.51 5.52
C ALA A 37 19.25 2.33 5.92
N MET A 38 17.95 2.42 5.62
CA MET A 38 16.98 1.35 5.83
C MET A 38 16.03 1.28 4.63
N TRP A 39 15.64 0.06 4.27
CA TRP A 39 14.58 -0.16 3.31
C TRP A 39 13.24 -0.07 4.04
N GLU A 40 12.37 0.82 3.56
CA GLU A 40 10.99 0.97 3.99
C GLU A 40 10.08 0.32 2.95
N GLU A 41 8.95 -0.22 3.42
CA GLU A 41 7.86 -0.62 2.54
C GLU A 41 7.39 0.57 1.71
N GLY A 42 7.05 0.29 0.45
CA GLY A 42 6.58 1.29 -0.50
C GLY A 42 5.20 1.81 -0.20
N GLU A 43 4.85 2.94 -0.81
CA GLU A 43 3.46 3.37 -0.88
C GLU A 43 2.68 2.42 -1.80
N PRO A 44 1.41 2.12 -1.47
CA PRO A 44 0.57 1.29 -2.33
C PRO A 44 0.32 2.02 -3.66
N ASP A 45 0.64 1.39 -4.79
CA ASP A 45 0.48 2.00 -6.11
C ASP A 45 -0.91 1.70 -6.68
N VAL A 46 -1.33 0.42 -6.61
CA VAL A 46 -2.59 -0.03 -7.21
C VAL A 46 -3.23 -1.16 -6.38
N ALA A 47 -4.56 -1.14 -6.26
CA ALA A 47 -5.36 -2.27 -5.79
C ALA A 47 -6.32 -2.75 -6.87
N TYR A 48 -6.57 -4.05 -6.90
CA TYR A 48 -7.54 -4.68 -7.80
C TYR A 48 -8.54 -5.50 -7.01
N CYS A 49 -9.79 -5.54 -7.48
CA CYS A 49 -10.76 -6.52 -7.02
C CYS A 49 -10.35 -7.93 -7.46
N ALA A 50 -10.14 -8.85 -6.53
CA ALA A 50 -9.73 -10.22 -6.85
C ALA A 50 -10.78 -10.99 -7.69
N CYS A 51 -12.06 -10.65 -7.57
CA CYS A 51 -13.14 -11.33 -8.31
C CYS A 51 -13.22 -10.97 -9.80
N CYS A 52 -12.91 -9.73 -10.18
CA CYS A 52 -13.15 -9.24 -11.54
C CYS A 52 -12.01 -8.39 -12.10
N HIS A 53 -10.88 -8.36 -11.40
CA HIS A 53 -9.65 -7.64 -11.74
C HIS A 53 -9.86 -6.17 -12.10
N THR A 54 -10.87 -5.54 -11.51
CA THR A 54 -11.13 -4.11 -11.67
C THR A 54 -10.23 -3.34 -10.74
N GLU A 55 -9.48 -2.40 -11.29
CA GLU A 55 -8.66 -1.45 -10.56
C GLU A 55 -9.55 -0.55 -9.66
N LEU A 56 -9.05 -0.23 -8.47
CA LEU A 56 -9.72 0.63 -7.50
C LEU A 56 -9.15 2.04 -7.53
N ASP A 57 -9.96 3.00 -7.07
CA ASP A 57 -9.54 4.40 -6.95
C ASP A 57 -8.42 4.56 -5.91
N PRO A 58 -7.47 5.50 -6.10
CA PRO A 58 -6.33 5.70 -5.19
C PRO A 58 -6.70 5.91 -3.71
N GLU A 59 -7.85 6.52 -3.42
CA GLU A 59 -8.35 6.70 -2.05
C GLU A 59 -8.72 5.34 -1.40
N ASP A 60 -9.36 4.45 -2.16
CA ASP A 60 -9.70 3.10 -1.72
C ASP A 60 -8.44 2.24 -1.57
N VAL A 61 -7.44 2.41 -2.45
CA VAL A 61 -6.12 1.77 -2.34
C VAL A 61 -5.45 2.15 -1.02
N SER A 62 -5.39 3.45 -0.73
CA SER A 62 -4.80 3.99 0.50
C SER A 62 -5.53 3.50 1.76
N TYR A 63 -6.86 3.44 1.69
CA TYR A 63 -7.69 2.92 2.78
C TYR A 63 -7.42 1.43 3.02
N LEU A 64 -7.44 0.61 1.96
CA LEU A 64 -7.20 -0.83 2.06
C LEU A 64 -5.80 -1.10 2.63
N TYR A 65 -4.77 -0.41 2.15
CA TYR A 65 -3.41 -0.53 2.67
C TYR A 65 -3.33 -0.22 4.16
N SER A 66 -3.86 0.93 4.59
CA SER A 66 -3.80 1.38 5.99
C SER A 66 -4.55 0.47 6.98
N ASN A 67 -5.41 -0.41 6.48
CA ASN A 67 -6.22 -1.34 7.27
C ASN A 67 -5.95 -2.80 6.92
N SER A 68 -4.89 -3.10 6.17
CA SER A 68 -4.45 -4.46 5.87
C SER A 68 -3.39 -4.90 6.87
N ASN A 69 -3.42 -6.17 7.26
CA ASN A 69 -2.28 -6.81 7.92
C ASN A 69 -1.35 -7.32 6.82
N ILE A 70 -0.42 -6.47 6.39
CA ILE A 70 0.63 -6.84 5.46
C ILE A 70 1.71 -7.53 6.31
N GLU A 71 1.94 -8.82 6.06
CA GLU A 71 2.99 -9.64 6.70
C GLU A 71 4.26 -9.69 5.87
#